data_AF-A0AAV2CPJ0-F1
#
_entry.id   AF-A0AAV2CPJ0-F1
#
_cell.length_a   1.000
_cell.length_b   1.000
_cell.length_c   1.000
_cell.angle_alpha   90.00
_cell.angle_beta   90.00
_cell.angle_gamma   90.00
#
_symmetry.space_group_name_H-M   'P 1'
#
loop_
_entity.id
_entity.type
_entity.pdbx_description
1 polymer ?
#
loop_
_entity_poly.entity_id
_entity_poly.type
_entity_poly.pdbx_seq_one_letter_code
_entity_poly.pdbx_strand_id
1 'polypeptide(L)'
;MTEQTTEVVAEEISNNNVSIELLKAKLAAFAKERDWDQFHSPRNVLLCLVGEVGELSEIFQWKGEVEKGLPGWKEDEKVHLGEELSDVLLNIVRLSDVCGIDLGKAALRKLQLNAIKYPADIDYTNNYSIKKNRGASSTKEVHK
;
A
#
# COMPACT_ATOMS: atom_id res chain seq x y z
N MET A 1 -16.89 10.57 -26.36
CA MET A 1 -15.68 10.99 -25.62
C MET A 1 -15.28 10.00 -24.52
N THR A 2 -16.19 9.18 -23.99
CA THR A 2 -15.90 8.17 -22.96
C THR A 2 -15.25 6.89 -23.49
N GLU A 3 -15.51 6.50 -24.74
CA GLU A 3 -14.99 5.24 -25.32
C GLU A 3 -13.50 5.30 -25.70
N GLN A 4 -13.00 6.47 -26.11
CA GLN A 4 -11.59 6.66 -26.47
C GLN A 4 -10.67 6.57 -25.26
N THR A 5 -11.12 7.02 -24.08
CA THR A 5 -10.31 6.94 -22.86
C THR A 5 -10.14 5.50 -22.42
N THR A 6 -11.18 4.66 -22.54
CA THR A 6 -11.13 3.22 -22.19
C THR A 6 -10.26 2.39 -23.13
N GLU A 7 -10.23 2.69 -24.44
CA GLU A 7 -9.37 1.98 -25.40
C GLU A 7 -7.88 2.24 -25.16
N VAL A 8 -7.51 3.48 -24.81
CA VAL A 8 -6.11 3.84 -24.54
C VAL A 8 -5.56 3.15 -23.28
N VAL A 9 -6.41 2.93 -22.26
CA VAL A 9 -5.98 2.16 -21.07
C VAL A 9 -5.80 0.68 -21.40
N ALA A 10 -6.67 0.12 -22.26
CA ALA A 10 -6.62 -1.28 -22.64
C ALA A 10 -5.40 -1.65 -23.49
N GLU A 11 -4.97 -0.76 -24.39
CA GLU A 11 -3.83 -1.00 -25.29
C GLU A 11 -2.47 -0.99 -24.55
N GLU A 12 -2.34 -0.20 -23.48
CA GLU A 12 -1.12 -0.11 -22.67
C GLU A 12 -0.93 -1.27 -21.67
N ILE A 13 -2.00 -1.96 -21.27
CA ILE A 13 -1.91 -3.17 -20.42
C ILE A 13 -1.06 -4.26 -21.12
N SER A 14 -0.92 -4.21 -22.44
CA SER A 14 -0.13 -5.17 -23.23
C SER A 14 1.39 -5.00 -23.13
N ASN A 15 1.90 -3.84 -22.68
CA ASN A 15 3.33 -3.62 -22.47
C ASN A 15 3.70 -3.94 -21.01
N ASN A 16 4.24 -5.15 -20.81
CA ASN A 16 4.49 -5.87 -19.56
C ASN A 16 5.41 -5.20 -18.48
N ASN A 17 5.55 -3.88 -18.43
CA ASN A 17 6.31 -3.24 -17.35
C ASN A 17 5.69 -1.89 -16.95
N VAL A 18 4.92 -1.91 -15.86
CA VAL A 18 4.33 -0.70 -15.24
C VAL A 18 5.33 -0.12 -14.25
N SER A 19 5.84 1.08 -14.52
CA SER A 19 6.74 1.81 -13.61
C SER A 19 5.99 2.83 -12.74
N ILE A 20 6.60 3.24 -11.62
CA ILE A 20 6.06 4.31 -10.77
C ILE A 20 5.96 5.62 -11.58
N GLU A 21 6.94 5.89 -12.44
CA GLU A 21 6.97 7.06 -13.31
C GLU A 21 5.82 7.04 -14.33
N LEU A 22 5.50 5.86 -14.89
CA LEU A 22 4.35 5.70 -15.79
C LEU A 22 3.05 5.97 -15.04
N LEU A 23 2.85 5.38 -13.86
CA LEU A 23 1.65 5.60 -13.05
C LEU A 23 1.50 7.06 -12.66
N LYS A 24 2.59 7.71 -12.23
CA LYS A 24 2.62 9.14 -11.92
C LYS A 24 2.19 9.97 -13.14
N ALA A 25 2.75 9.70 -14.32
CA ALA A 25 2.40 10.43 -15.54
C ALA A 25 0.92 10.25 -15.91
N LYS A 26 0.39 9.03 -15.79
CA LYS A 26 -1.02 8.72 -16.06
C LYS A 26 -1.95 9.41 -15.08
N LEU A 27 -1.64 9.39 -13.78
CA LEU A 27 -2.41 10.07 -12.74
C LEU A 27 -2.39 11.59 -12.91
N ALA A 28 -1.25 12.18 -13.28
CA ALA A 28 -1.14 13.60 -13.55
C ALA A 28 -2.01 14.01 -14.75
N ALA A 29 -1.97 13.23 -15.84
CA ALA A 29 -2.81 13.45 -17.00
C ALA A 29 -4.31 13.31 -16.67
N PHE A 30 -4.68 12.27 -15.92
CA PHE A 30 -6.06 11.99 -15.51
C PHE A 30 -6.66 13.12 -14.67
N ALA A 31 -5.91 13.67 -13.72
CA ALA A 31 -6.36 14.78 -12.90
C ALA A 31 -6.44 16.09 -13.68
N LYS A 32 -5.46 16.35 -14.57
CA LYS A 32 -5.45 17.55 -15.40
C LYS A 32 -6.66 17.60 -16.34
N GLU A 33 -7.03 16.46 -16.95
CA GLU A 33 -8.21 16.35 -17.80
C GLU A 33 -9.51 16.75 -17.07
N ARG A 34 -9.56 16.52 -15.75
CA ARG A 34 -10.72 16.78 -14.90
C ARG A 34 -10.62 18.08 -14.10
N ASP A 35 -9.56 18.85 -14.28
CA ASP A 35 -9.24 20.05 -13.49
C ASP A 35 -9.19 19.76 -11.97
N TRP A 36 -8.75 18.56 -11.58
CA TRP A 36 -8.72 18.11 -10.18
C TRP A 36 -7.52 18.61 -9.39
N ASP A 37 -6.52 19.19 -10.06
CA ASP A 37 -5.32 19.69 -9.40
C ASP A 37 -5.64 20.73 -8.31
N GLN A 38 -6.76 21.46 -8.43
CA GLN A 38 -7.25 22.40 -7.41
C GLN A 38 -7.64 21.74 -6.08
N PHE A 39 -8.02 20.46 -6.10
CA PHE A 39 -8.44 19.70 -4.91
C PHE A 39 -7.30 18.87 -4.32
N HIS A 40 -6.23 18.64 -5.09
CA HIS A 40 -5.13 17.74 -4.73
C HIS A 40 -4.03 18.45 -3.92
N SER A 41 -4.40 19.11 -2.83
CA SER A 41 -3.42 19.52 -1.82
C SER A 41 -2.82 18.28 -1.13
N PRO A 42 -1.57 18.32 -0.63
CA PRO A 42 -0.96 17.16 0.05
C PRO A 42 -1.82 16.57 1.17
N ARG A 43 -2.48 17.43 1.95
CA ARG A 43 -3.38 17.00 3.03
C ARG A 43 -4.59 16.26 2.49
N ASN A 44 -5.21 16.74 1.42
CA ASN A 44 -6.41 16.12 0.88
C ASN A 44 -6.10 14.74 0.29
N VAL A 45 -5.01 14.63 -0.48
CA VAL A 45 -4.57 13.34 -1.04
C VAL A 45 -4.20 12.35 0.07
N LEU A 46 -3.56 12.81 1.15
CA LEU A 46 -3.31 11.97 2.33
C LEU A 46 -4.60 11.46 2.97
N LEU A 47 -5.65 12.29 3.06
CA LEU A 47 -6.93 11.86 3.62
C LEU A 47 -7.66 10.87 2.70
N CYS A 48 -7.58 11.05 1.38
CA CYS A 48 -8.05 10.05 0.41
C CYS A 48 -7.34 8.71 0.61
N LEU A 49 -6.00 8.72 0.71
CA LEU A 49 -5.21 7.52 0.99
C LEU A 49 -5.67 6.80 2.27
N VAL A 50 -5.98 7.53 3.33
CA VAL A 50 -6.49 6.93 4.59
C VAL A 50 -7.85 6.26 4.36
N GLY A 51 -8.71 6.84 3.51
CA GLY A 51 -9.96 6.24 3.06
C GLY A 51 -9.73 4.88 2.39
N GLU A 52 -8.87 4.82 1.37
CA GLU A 52 -8.59 3.57 0.64
C GLU A 52 -7.97 2.50 1.54
N VAL A 53 -7.13 2.90 2.51
CA VAL A 53 -6.60 1.96 3.51
C VAL A 53 -7.71 1.42 4.40
N GLY A 54 -8.75 2.22 4.68
CA GLY A 54 -9.97 1.81 5.36
C GLY A 54 -10.72 0.76 4.55
N GLU A 55 -11.02 1.04 3.28
CA GLU A 55 -11.71 0.12 2.36
C GLU A 55 -10.95 -1.21 2.21
N LEU A 56 -9.63 -1.13 2.00
CA LEU A 56 -8.75 -2.31 2.04
C LEU A 56 -8.85 -3.09 3.36
N SER A 57 -8.96 -2.40 4.49
CA SER A 57 -9.09 -3.04 5.80
C SER A 57 -10.43 -3.74 5.97
N GLU A 58 -11.51 -3.21 5.39
CA GLU A 58 -12.85 -3.80 5.46
C GLU A 58 -12.92 -5.19 4.82
N ILE A 59 -12.09 -5.45 3.80
CA ILE A 59 -11.96 -6.79 3.18
C ILE A 59 -11.51 -7.85 4.20
N PHE A 60 -10.66 -7.46 5.15
CA PHE A 60 -10.07 -8.39 6.12
C PHE A 60 -10.76 -8.38 7.48
N GLN A 61 -11.59 -7.38 7.79
CA GLN A 61 -12.09 -7.13 9.15
C GLN A 61 -12.79 -8.33 9.82
N TRP A 62 -13.43 -9.21 9.03
CA TRP A 62 -14.13 -10.41 9.51
C TRP A 62 -13.48 -11.72 9.07
N LYS A 63 -12.34 -11.65 8.38
CA LYS A 63 -11.53 -12.83 8.05
C LYS A 63 -10.68 -13.13 9.29
N GLY A 64 -10.70 -14.38 9.75
CA GLY A 64 -9.83 -14.82 10.85
C GLY A 64 -8.36 -14.81 10.44
N GLU A 65 -7.60 -15.84 10.79
CA GLU A 65 -6.26 -16.00 10.23
C GLU A 65 -6.36 -16.22 8.70
N VAL A 66 -5.71 -15.35 7.92
CA VAL A 66 -5.67 -15.45 6.46
C VAL A 66 -4.33 -16.02 6.04
N GLU A 67 -4.36 -17.18 5.38
CA GLU A 67 -3.16 -17.83 4.89
C GLU A 67 -2.57 -17.11 3.67
N LYS A 68 -1.24 -17.21 3.54
CA LYS A 68 -0.52 -16.70 2.36
C LYS A 68 -1.05 -17.34 1.09
N GLY A 69 -1.28 -16.53 0.06
CA GLY A 69 -1.80 -17.01 -1.22
C GLY A 69 -3.33 -17.13 -1.27
N LEU A 70 -4.01 -16.79 -0.17
CA LEU A 70 -5.47 -16.69 -0.09
C LEU A 70 -6.18 -17.98 -0.55
N PRO A 71 -5.78 -19.17 -0.05
CA PRO A 71 -6.49 -20.40 -0.36
C PRO A 71 -7.95 -20.31 0.10
N GLY A 72 -8.87 -20.73 -0.75
CA GLY A 72 -10.31 -20.68 -0.46
C GLY A 72 -10.99 -19.33 -0.69
N TRP A 73 -10.24 -18.29 -1.10
CA TRP A 73 -10.85 -17.05 -1.59
C TRP A 73 -11.38 -17.24 -3.00
N LYS A 74 -12.57 -16.71 -3.24
CA LYS A 74 -13.17 -16.68 -4.57
C LYS A 74 -12.45 -15.66 -5.45
N GLU A 75 -12.64 -15.79 -6.76
CA GLU A 75 -11.96 -14.91 -7.72
C GLU A 75 -12.44 -13.46 -7.62
N ASP A 76 -13.73 -13.24 -7.40
CA ASP A 76 -14.31 -11.91 -7.16
C ASP A 76 -13.72 -11.24 -5.90
N GLU A 77 -13.48 -12.00 -4.83
CA GLU A 77 -12.82 -11.47 -3.62
C GLU A 77 -11.37 -11.04 -3.90
N LYS A 78 -10.65 -11.78 -4.77
CA LYS A 78 -9.27 -11.43 -5.14
C LYS A 78 -9.21 -10.24 -6.08
N VAL A 79 -10.16 -10.12 -7.00
CA VAL A 79 -10.31 -8.96 -7.88
C VAL A 79 -10.54 -7.71 -7.03
N HIS A 80 -11.52 -7.76 -6.12
CA HIS A 80 -11.82 -6.64 -5.23
C HIS A 80 -10.62 -6.26 -4.35
N LEU A 81 -9.92 -7.25 -3.77
CA LEU A 81 -8.66 -7.00 -3.06
C LEU A 81 -7.61 -6.31 -3.96
N GLY A 82 -7.52 -6.70 -5.22
CA GLY A 82 -6.62 -6.09 -6.20
C GLY A 82 -6.97 -4.63 -6.51
N GLU A 83 -8.26 -4.30 -6.55
CA GLU A 83 -8.78 -2.93 -6.72
C GLU A 83 -8.36 -2.06 -5.54
N GLU A 84 -8.67 -2.47 -4.30
CA GLU A 84 -8.33 -1.69 -3.10
C GLU A 84 -6.82 -1.53 -2.89
N LEU A 85 -6.03 -2.57 -3.20
CA LEU A 85 -4.56 -2.47 -3.20
C LEU A 85 -4.06 -1.46 -4.24
N SER A 86 -4.73 -1.40 -5.39
CA SER A 86 -4.40 -0.46 -6.46
C SER A 86 -4.77 0.96 -6.07
N ASP A 87 -5.90 1.19 -5.41
CA ASP A 87 -6.32 2.53 -4.97
C ASP A 87 -5.36 3.11 -3.92
N VAL A 88 -4.90 2.28 -2.97
CA VAL A 88 -3.82 2.65 -2.04
C VAL A 88 -2.54 3.01 -2.79
N LEU A 89 -2.12 2.18 -3.77
CA LEU A 89 -0.91 2.44 -4.56
C LEU A 89 -1.01 3.75 -5.34
N LEU A 90 -2.11 3.97 -6.05
CA LEU A 90 -2.32 5.15 -6.89
C LEU A 90 -2.35 6.43 -6.05
N ASN A 91 -3.01 6.39 -4.87
CA ASN A 91 -3.01 7.52 -3.95
C ASN A 91 -1.61 7.82 -3.38
N ILE A 92 -0.81 6.82 -3.04
CA ILE A 92 0.59 7.02 -2.60
C ILE A 92 1.44 7.62 -3.71
N VAL A 93 1.32 7.11 -4.94
CA VAL A 93 2.04 7.66 -6.11
C VAL A 93 1.64 9.11 -6.32
N ARG A 94 0.33 9.41 -6.28
CA ARG A 94 -0.16 10.79 -6.42
C ARG A 94 0.33 11.70 -5.29
N LEU A 95 0.32 11.23 -4.05
CA LEU A 95 0.82 11.99 -2.91
C LEU A 95 2.30 12.32 -3.09
N SER A 96 3.10 11.34 -3.54
CA SER A 96 4.52 11.56 -3.81
C SER A 96 4.75 12.62 -4.89
N ASP A 97 3.93 12.63 -5.93
CA ASP A 97 4.02 13.61 -7.02
C ASP A 97 3.70 15.02 -6.52
N VAL A 98 2.58 15.19 -5.82
CA VAL A 98 2.18 16.49 -5.23
C VAL A 98 3.20 17.00 -4.22
N CYS A 99 3.89 16.10 -3.50
CA CYS A 99 4.96 16.45 -2.57
C CYS A 99 6.34 16.64 -3.22
N GLY A 100 6.50 16.38 -4.53
CA GLY A 100 7.78 16.48 -5.22
C GLY A 100 8.80 15.42 -4.78
N ILE A 101 8.35 14.25 -4.33
CA ILE A 101 9.18 13.15 -3.84
C ILE A 101 9.37 12.10 -4.94
N ASP A 102 10.62 11.74 -5.21
CA ASP A 102 10.95 10.56 -6.01
C ASP A 102 10.71 9.29 -5.17
N LEU A 103 9.51 8.73 -5.30
CA LEU A 103 9.06 7.59 -4.51
C LEU A 103 9.93 6.34 -4.74
N GLY A 104 10.37 6.10 -5.98
CA GLY A 104 11.24 4.98 -6.32
C GLY A 104 12.59 5.05 -5.60
N LYS A 105 13.27 6.20 -5.67
CA LYS A 105 14.52 6.42 -4.94
C LYS A 105 14.33 6.37 -3.43
N ALA A 106 13.24 6.95 -2.92
CA ALA A 106 12.92 6.94 -1.50
C ALA A 106 12.71 5.50 -0.98
N ALA A 107 12.00 4.67 -1.73
CA ALA A 107 11.76 3.26 -1.40
C ALA A 107 13.06 2.45 -1.40
N LEU A 108 13.92 2.60 -2.42
CA LEU A 108 15.21 1.91 -2.48
C LEU A 108 16.13 2.28 -1.30
N ARG A 109 16.22 3.58 -0.97
CA ARG A 109 16.95 4.05 0.22
C ARG A 109 16.36 3.44 1.50
N LYS A 110 15.03 3.37 1.61
CA LYS A 110 14.36 2.81 2.79
C LYS A 110 14.64 1.30 2.94
N LEU A 111 14.69 0.56 1.83
CA LEU A 111 15.04 -0.86 1.82
C LEU A 111 16.47 -1.09 2.32
N GLN A 112 17.44 -0.28 1.87
CA GLN A 112 18.82 -0.34 2.36
C GLN A 112 18.90 -0.09 3.88
N LEU A 113 18.18 0.92 4.37
CA LEU A 113 18.12 1.21 5.81
C LEU A 113 17.45 0.08 6.60
N ASN A 114 16.44 -0.57 6.02
CA ASN A 114 15.77 -1.72 6.65
C ASN A 114 16.70 -2.94 6.70
N ALA A 115 17.54 -3.17 5.70
CA ALA A 115 18.53 -4.26 5.73
C ALA A 115 19.58 -4.07 6.83
N ILE A 116 19.97 -2.82 7.11
CA ILE A 116 20.84 -2.48 8.25
C ILE A 116 20.11 -2.69 9.57
N LYS A 117 18.84 -2.27 9.65
CA LYS A 117 18.02 -2.39 10.86
C LYS A 117 17.65 -3.85 11.19
N TYR A 118 17.48 -4.67 10.16
CA TYR A 118 17.10 -6.07 10.25
C TYR A 118 18.08 -6.96 9.46
N PRO A 119 19.29 -7.22 9.98
CA PRO A 119 20.27 -8.12 9.36
C PRO A 119 19.73 -9.56 9.20
N ALA A 120 20.16 -10.24 8.12
CA ALA A 120 19.69 -11.59 7.77
C ALA A 120 20.28 -12.71 8.64
N ASP A 121 21.41 -12.45 9.29
CA ASP A 121 22.14 -13.35 10.19
C ASP A 121 21.55 -13.40 11.61
N ILE A 122 20.52 -12.60 11.89
CA ILE A 122 19.80 -12.62 13.17
C ILE A 122 18.60 -13.57 13.08
N ASP A 123 18.55 -14.55 13.98
CA ASP A 123 17.36 -15.37 14.19
C ASP A 123 16.24 -14.57 14.89
N TYR A 124 15.31 -14.05 14.09
CA TYR A 124 14.15 -13.31 14.60
C TYR A 124 13.12 -14.19 15.31
N THR A 125 13.14 -15.51 15.11
CA THR A 125 12.19 -16.42 15.77
C THR A 125 12.52 -16.57 17.27
N ASN A 126 13.80 -16.67 17.62
CA ASN A 126 14.25 -16.65 19.02
C ASN A 126 14.03 -15.29 19.70
N ASN A 127 14.27 -14.19 18.97
CA ASN A 127 14.08 -12.84 19.52
C ASN A 127 12.61 -12.45 19.75
N TYR A 128 11.67 -12.95 18.95
CA TYR A 128 10.23 -12.74 19.18
C TYR A 128 9.74 -13.45 20.45
N SER A 129 10.21 -14.68 20.72
CA SER A 129 9.90 -15.45 21.92
C SER A 129 10.42 -14.78 23.21
N ILE A 130 11.63 -14.18 23.18
CA ILE A 130 12.21 -13.46 24.33
C ILE A 130 11.42 -12.19 24.67
N LYS A 131 10.90 -11.45 23.67
CA LYS A 131 10.07 -10.26 23.91
C LYS A 131 8.70 -10.62 24.50
N LYS A 132 8.07 -11.71 24.06
CA LYS A 132 6.77 -12.17 24.60
C LYS A 132 6.91 -12.63 26.06
N ASN A 133 7.99 -13.31 26.42
CA ASN A 133 8.23 -13.80 27.79
C ASN A 133 8.62 -12.70 28.80
N ARG A 134 9.21 -11.59 28.35
CA ARG A 134 9.51 -10.43 29.25
C ARG A 134 8.25 -9.63 29.63
N GLY A 135 7.20 -9.63 28.80
CA GLY A 135 5.92 -9.00 29.13
C GLY A 135 5.04 -9.80 30.09
N ALA A 136 5.26 -11.11 30.22
CA ALA A 136 4.46 -12.00 31.08
C ALA A 136 4.97 -12.13 32.53
N SER A 137 6.14 -11.53 32.85
CA SER A 137 6.78 -11.67 34.18
C SER A 137 6.53 -10.48 35.13
N SER A 138 5.70 -9.49 34.78
CA SER A 138 5.44 -8.33 35.66
C SER A 138 4.08 -8.30 36.39
N THR A 139 3.28 -9.37 36.33
CA THR A 139 1.96 -9.42 37.02
C THR A 139 1.87 -10.49 38.10
N LYS A 140 2.95 -10.71 38.85
CA LYS A 140 2.85 -11.33 40.18
C LYS A 140 3.40 -10.38 41.23
N GLU A 141 2.60 -10.20 42.26
CA GLU A 141 2.78 -9.37 43.46
C GLU A 141 2.35 -7.90 43.28
N VAL A 142 1.16 -7.56 43.78
CA VAL A 142 0.96 -6.70 44.97
C VAL A 142 -0.50 -6.82 45.46
N HIS A 143 -0.63 -7.52 46.59
CA HIS A 143 -1.55 -7.33 47.73
C HIS A 143 -3.08 -7.50 47.52
N LYS A 144 -3.68 -8.53 48.14
CA LYS A 144 -4.12 -8.66 49.56
C LYS A 144 -5.51 -8.08 49.77
#